data_AF-A0A0Q7T596-F1
#
_entry.id   AF-A0A0Q7T596-F1
#
_cell.length_a   1.000
_cell.length_b   1.000
_cell.length_c   1.000
_cell.angle_alpha   90.00
_cell.angle_beta   90.00
_cell.angle_gamma   90.00
#
_symmetry.space_group_name_H-M   'P 1'
#
loop_
_entity.id
_entity.type
_entity.pdbx_description
1 polymer ?
#
loop_
_entity_poly.entity_id
_entity_poly.type
_entity_poly.pdbx_seq_one_letter_code
_entity_poly.pdbx_strand_id
1 'polypeptide(L)'
;MLDLLFAAALITVPAQDDEPPCEAYDSDQLSIGVAIAPGRPGGEVAIHANDGLHGMIGVPLKCFSRWSSSDPAVTVAPERRRIVIGPDATPGRDVEIAGTLGSRTVRTRFRIAPAEGPVLTGFWSQASVDCGGPVPRDPLRELRFSSDGRFAVTFVPFEVRQDYWGSVEFDPVAGRIGFVVERGNTVPADLMLKGRARVQGDDRLAMDGVYFGGLDVGPPAGGCRYVFQRR
;
A
#
# COMPACT_ATOMS: atom_id res chain seq x y z
N MET A 1 -26.98 -34.65 -56.21
CA MET A 1 -27.37 -33.81 -55.06
C MET A 1 -27.16 -34.68 -53.83
N LEU A 2 -26.09 -34.42 -53.08
CA LEU A 2 -25.63 -35.23 -51.94
C LEU A 2 -25.83 -34.37 -50.69
N ASP A 3 -26.86 -34.64 -49.89
CA ASP A 3 -27.13 -33.92 -48.66
C ASP A 3 -26.22 -34.45 -47.54
N LEU A 4 -25.27 -33.62 -47.11
CA LEU A 4 -24.45 -33.85 -45.92
C LEU A 4 -25.13 -33.18 -44.72
N LEU A 5 -25.71 -34.01 -43.85
CA LEU A 5 -26.15 -33.63 -42.51
C LEU A 5 -24.91 -33.37 -41.63
N PHE A 6 -24.67 -32.12 -41.26
CA PHE A 6 -23.73 -31.77 -40.19
C PHE A 6 -24.45 -31.82 -38.84
N ALA A 7 -24.21 -32.89 -38.08
CA ALA A 7 -24.53 -32.91 -36.65
C ALA A 7 -23.41 -32.16 -35.89
N ALA A 8 -23.71 -30.95 -35.41
CA ALA A 8 -22.82 -30.23 -34.51
C ALA A 8 -22.97 -30.82 -33.09
N ALA A 9 -22.01 -31.64 -32.68
CA ALA A 9 -21.87 -32.04 -31.29
C ALA A 9 -21.34 -30.83 -30.49
N LEU A 10 -22.21 -30.20 -29.70
CA LEU A 10 -21.80 -29.24 -28.68
C LEU A 10 -21.06 -30.02 -27.58
N ILE A 11 -19.74 -29.97 -27.59
CA ILE A 11 -18.92 -30.40 -26.46
C ILE A 11 -18.95 -29.25 -25.45
N THR A 12 -19.82 -29.35 -24.44
CA THR A 12 -19.72 -28.53 -23.23
C THR A 12 -18.52 -29.03 -22.43
N VAL A 13 -17.45 -28.24 -22.38
CA VAL A 13 -16.35 -28.43 -21.43
C VAL A 13 -16.77 -27.74 -20.12
N PRO A 14 -16.95 -28.45 -19.00
CA PRO A 14 -17.02 -27.79 -17.71
C PRO A 14 -15.58 -27.54 -17.27
N ALA A 15 -15.06 -26.34 -17.48
CA ALA A 15 -13.91 -25.89 -16.71
C ALA A 15 -14.45 -25.33 -15.39
N GLN A 16 -14.75 -26.24 -14.46
CA GLN A 16 -14.85 -25.86 -13.06
C GLN A 16 -13.41 -25.86 -12.54
N ASP A 17 -12.77 -24.68 -12.54
CA ASP A 17 -11.62 -24.47 -11.68
C ASP A 17 -12.12 -24.60 -10.24
N ASP A 18 -12.07 -25.82 -9.70
CA ASP A 18 -12.43 -26.06 -8.31
C ASP A 18 -11.42 -25.31 -7.43
N GLU A 19 -11.91 -24.23 -6.81
CA GLU A 19 -11.18 -23.43 -5.84
C GLU A 19 -10.58 -24.38 -4.77
N PRO A 20 -9.27 -24.32 -4.50
CA PRO A 20 -8.64 -25.19 -3.52
C PRO A 20 -9.33 -25.13 -2.16
N PRO A 21 -9.38 -26.24 -1.42
CA PRO A 21 -9.93 -26.25 -0.07
C PRO A 21 -9.07 -25.37 0.85
N CYS A 22 -9.66 -24.82 1.91
CA CYS A 22 -9.01 -23.83 2.77
C CYS A 22 -7.71 -24.34 3.44
N GLU A 23 -7.62 -25.64 3.68
CA GLU A 23 -6.46 -26.35 4.23
C GLU A 23 -5.23 -26.25 3.31
N ALA A 24 -5.41 -25.92 2.02
CA ALA A 24 -4.30 -25.74 1.08
C ALA A 24 -3.49 -24.46 1.32
N TYR A 25 -4.00 -23.51 2.12
CA TYR A 25 -3.39 -22.19 2.34
C TYR A 25 -2.73 -22.02 3.72
N ASP A 26 -2.57 -23.09 4.50
CA ASP A 26 -2.02 -23.03 5.87
C ASP A 26 -0.48 -23.07 5.90
N SER A 27 0.17 -22.33 5.00
CA SER A 27 1.63 -22.30 4.90
C SER A 27 2.29 -21.30 5.85
N ASP A 28 3.62 -21.35 5.95
CA ASP A 28 4.39 -20.39 6.74
C ASP A 28 4.40 -18.96 6.20
N GLN A 29 4.00 -18.78 4.94
CA GLN A 29 3.92 -17.50 4.24
C GLN A 29 2.53 -16.83 4.32
N LEU A 30 1.57 -17.46 4.99
CA LEU A 30 0.22 -16.91 5.11
C LEU A 30 0.23 -15.51 5.73
N SER A 31 -0.48 -14.58 5.09
CA SER A 31 -0.56 -13.18 5.50
C SER A 31 -1.94 -12.56 5.20
N ILE A 32 -2.26 -11.50 5.93
CA ILE A 32 -3.36 -10.59 5.62
C ILE A 32 -2.80 -9.19 5.43
N GLY A 33 -3.43 -8.40 4.56
CA GLY A 33 -3.04 -7.03 4.27
C GLY A 33 -4.24 -6.12 4.09
N VAL A 34 -4.06 -4.86 4.45
CA VAL A 34 -5.02 -3.79 4.15
C VAL A 34 -4.61 -3.12 2.85
N ALA A 35 -5.56 -2.80 1.99
CA ALA A 35 -5.29 -2.04 0.78
C ALA A 35 -4.60 -0.70 1.11
N ILE A 36 -3.73 -0.25 0.21
CA ILE A 36 -3.05 1.03 0.33
C ILE A 36 -4.04 2.12 -0.11
N ALA A 37 -4.99 2.39 0.78
CA ALA A 37 -6.04 3.39 0.63
C ALA A 37 -6.38 3.95 2.02
N PRO A 38 -6.86 5.20 2.10
CA PRO A 38 -7.22 5.81 3.38
C PRO A 38 -8.48 5.18 3.98
N GLY A 39 -8.36 4.57 5.15
CA GLY A 39 -9.50 4.12 5.95
C GLY A 39 -10.02 5.26 6.84
N ARG A 40 -11.13 5.89 6.47
CA ARG A 40 -11.73 7.04 7.20
C ARG A 40 -12.90 6.59 8.09
N PRO A 41 -13.20 7.33 9.18
CA PRO A 41 -14.44 7.15 9.95
C PRO A 41 -15.68 7.15 9.05
N GLY A 42 -16.56 6.17 9.27
CA GLY A 42 -17.77 5.94 8.47
C GLY A 42 -17.52 5.32 7.09
N GLY A 43 -16.26 5.03 6.74
CA GLY A 43 -15.86 4.48 5.46
C GLY A 43 -15.48 3.00 5.52
N GLU A 44 -14.88 2.54 4.42
CA GLU A 44 -14.41 1.16 4.28
C GLU A 44 -13.06 1.12 3.59
N VAL A 45 -12.26 0.10 3.91
CA VAL A 45 -11.00 -0.19 3.21
C VAL A 45 -10.95 -1.67 2.84
N ALA A 46 -10.33 -2.00 1.70
CA ALA A 46 -10.21 -3.40 1.28
C ALA A 46 -9.24 -4.16 2.18
N ILE A 47 -9.56 -5.41 2.46
CA ILE A 47 -8.67 -6.39 3.09
C ILE A 47 -8.44 -7.54 2.12
N HIS A 48 -7.24 -8.08 2.10
CA HIS A 48 -6.85 -9.23 1.30
C HIS A 48 -6.04 -10.19 2.15
N ALA A 49 -5.98 -11.44 1.71
CA ALA A 49 -5.13 -12.46 2.28
C ALA A 49 -4.33 -13.11 1.15
N ASN A 50 -3.07 -13.42 1.43
CA ASN A 50 -2.20 -14.08 0.48
C ASN A 50 -1.40 -15.18 1.17
N ASP A 51 -1.00 -16.16 0.37
CA ASP A 51 -0.09 -17.23 0.74
C ASP A 51 0.99 -17.39 -0.34
N GLY A 52 2.00 -18.20 -0.03
CA GLY A 52 3.15 -18.45 -0.89
C GLY A 52 4.16 -17.31 -0.92
N LEU A 53 5.30 -17.58 -1.56
CA LEU A 53 6.41 -16.62 -1.66
C LEU A 53 5.92 -15.30 -2.27
N HIS A 54 6.24 -14.18 -1.62
CA HIS A 54 5.81 -12.83 -2.01
C HIS A 54 4.29 -12.62 -2.13
N GLY A 55 3.48 -13.50 -1.55
CA GLY A 55 2.02 -13.39 -1.58
C GLY A 55 1.41 -13.59 -2.97
N MET A 56 2.02 -14.45 -3.79
CA MET A 56 1.55 -14.71 -5.16
C MET A 56 0.22 -15.49 -5.23
N ILE A 57 -0.21 -16.12 -4.13
CA ILE A 57 -1.44 -16.92 -4.09
C ILE A 57 -2.48 -16.14 -3.30
N GLY A 58 -3.58 -15.73 -3.96
CA GLY A 58 -4.70 -15.10 -3.27
C GLY A 58 -5.45 -16.11 -2.41
N VAL A 59 -5.64 -15.79 -1.13
CA VAL A 59 -6.39 -16.63 -0.18
C VAL A 59 -7.80 -16.08 -0.01
N PRO A 60 -8.84 -16.90 -0.21
CA PRO A 60 -10.22 -16.50 0.05
C PRO A 60 -10.43 -16.16 1.52
N LEU A 61 -11.00 -14.98 1.82
CA LEU A 61 -11.24 -14.57 3.21
C LEU A 61 -12.26 -15.44 3.95
N LYS A 62 -13.10 -16.20 3.21
CA LYS A 62 -13.99 -17.23 3.78
C LYS A 62 -13.23 -18.36 4.48
N CYS A 63 -11.94 -18.54 4.17
CA CYS A 63 -11.08 -19.52 4.84
C CYS A 63 -10.61 -19.07 6.23
N PHE A 64 -10.81 -17.80 6.57
CA PHE A 64 -10.47 -17.27 7.87
C PHE A 64 -11.68 -17.26 8.80
N SER A 65 -11.40 -17.54 10.07
CA SER A 65 -12.32 -17.50 11.19
C SER A 65 -11.76 -16.57 12.28
N ARG A 66 -12.54 -16.35 13.35
CA ARG A 66 -12.10 -15.60 14.55
C ARG A 66 -11.52 -14.22 14.24
N TRP A 67 -12.12 -13.52 13.28
CA TRP A 67 -11.78 -12.15 12.98
C TRP A 67 -11.91 -11.28 14.22
N SER A 68 -10.91 -10.45 14.47
CA SER A 68 -10.89 -9.51 15.59
C SER A 68 -10.24 -8.19 15.20
N SER A 69 -10.63 -7.15 15.93
CA SER A 69 -10.09 -5.80 15.81
C SER A 69 -9.69 -5.32 17.20
N SER A 70 -8.57 -4.62 17.27
CA SER A 70 -8.14 -3.89 18.48
C SER A 70 -8.97 -2.63 18.78
N ASP A 71 -9.82 -2.21 17.84
CA ASP A 71 -10.73 -1.08 17.97
C ASP A 71 -12.18 -1.55 17.77
N PRO A 72 -13.08 -1.35 18.76
CA PRO A 72 -14.47 -1.79 18.68
C PRO A 72 -15.29 -1.07 17.60
N ALA A 73 -14.87 0.12 17.15
CA ALA A 73 -15.51 0.82 16.04
C ALA A 73 -15.13 0.21 14.67
N VAL A 74 -14.20 -0.74 14.62
CA VAL A 74 -13.71 -1.34 13.38
C VAL A 74 -14.07 -2.82 13.34
N THR A 75 -14.70 -3.24 12.24
CA THR A 75 -15.11 -4.64 12.03
C THR A 75 -14.63 -5.16 10.69
N VAL A 76 -14.45 -6.48 10.58
CA VAL A 76 -14.09 -7.14 9.33
C VAL A 76 -15.35 -7.77 8.73
N ALA A 77 -15.64 -7.42 7.47
CA ALA A 77 -16.67 -8.02 6.64
C ALA A 77 -16.01 -8.92 5.57
N PRO A 78 -15.64 -10.17 5.92
CA PRO A 78 -14.82 -11.03 5.05
C PRO A 78 -15.51 -11.35 3.72
N GLU A 79 -16.83 -11.55 3.72
CA GLU A 79 -17.63 -11.84 2.52
C GLU A 79 -17.56 -10.72 1.47
N ARG A 80 -17.39 -9.47 1.93
CA ARG A 80 -17.26 -8.31 1.05
C ARG A 80 -15.80 -7.93 0.79
N ARG A 81 -14.85 -8.60 1.44
CA ARG A 81 -13.42 -8.25 1.45
C ARG A 81 -13.17 -6.82 1.93
N ARG A 82 -13.89 -6.41 2.97
CA ARG A 82 -13.82 -5.06 3.55
C ARG A 82 -13.53 -5.08 5.03
N ILE A 83 -12.83 -4.06 5.49
CA ILE A 83 -12.85 -3.56 6.85
C ILE A 83 -13.82 -2.38 6.87
N VAL A 84 -14.80 -2.42 7.77
CA VAL A 84 -15.79 -1.35 7.98
C VAL A 84 -15.32 -0.53 9.18
N ILE A 85 -15.23 0.79 8.99
CA ILE A 85 -14.75 1.73 9.99
C ILE A 85 -15.94 2.56 10.44
N GLY A 86 -16.30 2.46 11.71
CA GLY A 86 -17.42 3.17 12.32
C GLY A 86 -17.25 4.69 12.23
N PRO A 87 -18.36 5.45 12.23
CA PRO A 87 -18.32 6.91 12.19
C PRO A 87 -17.68 7.54 13.43
N ASP A 88 -17.62 6.80 14.55
CA ASP A 88 -17.03 7.17 15.83
C ASP A 88 -15.56 6.72 15.98
N ALA A 89 -14.99 6.08 14.96
CA ALA A 89 -13.59 5.66 14.96
C ALA A 89 -12.65 6.87 15.12
N THR A 90 -11.63 6.74 15.97
CA THR A 90 -10.74 7.86 16.32
C THR A 90 -9.65 8.04 15.25
N PRO A 91 -9.57 9.20 14.56
CA PRO A 91 -8.50 9.46 13.61
C PRO A 91 -7.10 9.41 14.24
N GLY A 92 -6.12 8.96 13.47
CA GLY A 92 -4.72 8.81 13.89
C GLY A 92 -4.44 7.56 14.72
N ARG A 93 -5.47 6.81 15.14
CA ARG A 93 -5.32 5.57 15.89
C ARG A 93 -4.87 4.43 14.97
N ASP A 94 -3.89 3.67 15.44
CA ASP A 94 -3.47 2.42 14.81
C ASP A 94 -4.42 1.30 15.23
N VAL A 95 -4.90 0.55 14.24
CA VAL A 95 -5.83 -0.57 14.41
C VAL A 95 -5.15 -1.83 13.92
N GLU A 96 -5.01 -2.81 14.81
CA GLU A 96 -4.65 -4.17 14.46
C GLU A 96 -5.90 -5.00 14.13
N ILE A 97 -5.84 -5.69 13.01
CA ILE A 97 -6.81 -6.71 12.57
C ILE A 97 -6.13 -8.06 12.63
N ALA A 98 -6.81 -9.07 13.18
CA ALA A 98 -6.34 -10.44 13.18
C ALA A 98 -7.39 -11.38 12.60
N GLY A 99 -6.94 -12.42 11.90
CA GLY A 99 -7.77 -13.51 11.39
C GLY A 99 -7.07 -14.85 11.55
N THR A 100 -7.84 -15.92 11.74
CA THR A 100 -7.32 -17.28 11.98
C THR A 100 -7.70 -18.22 10.85
N LEU A 101 -6.71 -18.82 10.19
CA LEU A 101 -6.91 -19.94 9.24
C LEU A 101 -6.29 -21.19 9.87
N GLY A 102 -7.09 -22.25 10.03
CA GLY A 102 -6.65 -23.47 10.72
C GLY A 102 -6.17 -23.16 12.14
N SER A 103 -4.88 -23.41 12.41
CA SER A 103 -4.24 -23.11 13.69
C SER A 103 -3.51 -21.76 13.73
N ARG A 104 -3.33 -21.11 12.58
CA ARG A 104 -2.51 -19.91 12.45
C ARG A 104 -3.34 -18.65 12.58
N THR A 105 -2.87 -17.71 13.39
CA THR A 105 -3.44 -16.36 13.47
C THR A 105 -2.46 -15.36 12.89
N VAL A 106 -2.87 -14.69 11.82
CA VAL A 106 -2.12 -13.64 11.14
C VAL A 106 -2.71 -12.28 11.48
N ARG A 107 -1.86 -11.24 11.39
CA ARG A 107 -2.20 -9.88 11.80
C ARG A 107 -1.79 -8.88 10.74
N THR A 108 -2.54 -7.81 10.63
CA THR A 108 -2.19 -6.62 9.86
C THR A 108 -2.58 -5.37 10.65
N ARG A 109 -2.02 -4.23 10.25
CA ARG A 109 -2.29 -2.95 10.88
C ARG A 109 -2.60 -1.90 9.84
N PHE A 110 -3.42 -0.94 10.22
CA PHE A 110 -3.60 0.30 9.48
C PHE A 110 -3.89 1.43 10.46
N ARG A 111 -3.65 2.67 10.04
CA ARG A 111 -4.00 3.87 10.77
C ARG A 111 -5.31 4.43 10.25
N ILE A 112 -6.22 4.78 11.14
CA ILE A 112 -7.44 5.50 10.77
C ILE A 112 -7.04 6.89 10.29
N ALA A 113 -7.38 7.21 9.04
CA ALA A 113 -7.12 8.50 8.44
C ALA A 113 -7.99 9.60 9.11
N PRO A 114 -7.60 10.89 9.01
CA PRO A 114 -8.48 12.01 9.29
C PRO A 114 -9.86 11.83 8.64
N ALA A 115 -10.93 12.26 9.31
CA ALA A 115 -12.28 12.20 8.74
C ALA A 115 -12.39 12.98 7.43
N GLU A 116 -11.71 14.13 7.38
CA GLU A 116 -11.64 15.01 6.21
C GLU A 116 -10.20 15.45 5.94
N GLY A 117 -9.99 16.07 4.79
CA GLY A 117 -8.70 16.64 4.42
C GLY A 117 -7.69 15.63 3.85
N PRO A 118 -6.49 16.10 3.53
CA PRO A 118 -5.53 15.38 2.71
C PRO A 118 -4.88 14.19 3.44
N VAL A 119 -4.56 13.15 2.67
CA VAL A 119 -3.85 11.95 3.13
C VAL A 119 -2.73 11.57 2.17
N LEU A 120 -1.61 11.11 2.71
CA LEU A 120 -0.47 10.64 1.91
C LEU A 120 -0.67 9.22 1.37
N THR A 121 -1.45 8.37 2.05
CA THR A 121 -1.59 6.94 1.73
C THR A 121 -1.86 6.73 0.24
N GLY A 122 -1.03 5.91 -0.42
CA GLY A 122 -1.09 5.68 -1.85
C GLY A 122 0.28 5.56 -2.51
N PHE A 123 0.26 5.47 -3.83
CA PHE A 123 1.44 5.41 -4.69
C PHE A 123 1.59 6.74 -5.43
N TRP A 124 2.81 7.26 -5.44
CA TRP A 124 3.14 8.55 -6.04
C TRP A 124 4.34 8.41 -6.96
N SER A 125 4.31 9.04 -8.12
CA SER A 125 5.43 9.11 -9.06
C SER A 125 5.92 10.53 -9.22
N GLN A 126 7.24 10.74 -9.26
CA GLN A 126 7.83 12.05 -9.47
C GLN A 126 7.40 12.62 -10.83
N ALA A 127 6.72 13.77 -10.79
CA ALA A 127 6.37 14.56 -11.96
C ALA A 127 7.44 15.60 -12.28
N SER A 128 8.03 16.23 -11.24
CA SER A 128 9.15 17.16 -11.41
C SER A 128 10.01 17.24 -10.14
N VAL A 129 11.26 17.68 -10.31
CA VAL A 129 12.19 18.01 -9.21
C VAL A 129 12.95 19.29 -9.56
N ASP A 130 13.13 20.16 -8.58
CA ASP A 130 13.98 21.34 -8.66
C ASP A 130 14.85 21.43 -7.40
N CYS A 131 16.17 21.46 -7.58
CA CYS A 131 17.15 21.52 -6.49
C CYS A 131 17.91 22.85 -6.44
N GLY A 132 17.55 23.84 -7.28
CA GLY A 132 18.32 25.09 -7.44
C GLY A 132 19.75 24.88 -7.98
N GLY A 133 19.99 23.74 -8.63
CA GLY A 133 21.30 23.24 -9.03
C GLY A 133 21.16 21.87 -9.72
N PRO A 134 22.22 21.04 -9.72
CA PRO A 134 22.13 19.67 -10.24
C PRO A 134 20.99 18.90 -9.60
N VAL A 135 20.26 18.13 -10.42
CA VAL A 135 19.17 17.27 -10.00
C VAL A 135 19.58 15.80 -10.18
N PRO A 136 19.08 14.87 -9.34
CA PRO A 136 19.31 13.45 -9.54
C PRO A 136 18.93 13.00 -10.95
N ARG A 137 19.80 12.23 -11.60
CA ARG A 137 19.55 11.73 -12.96
C ARG A 137 18.36 10.77 -13.01
N ASP A 138 18.26 9.89 -12.02
CA ASP A 138 17.19 8.90 -11.94
C ASP A 138 15.99 9.48 -11.18
N PRO A 139 14.80 9.57 -11.81
CA PRO A 139 13.61 10.08 -11.13
C PRO A 139 13.12 9.07 -10.10
N LEU A 140 12.51 9.57 -9.04
CA LEU A 140 11.84 8.73 -8.04
C LEU A 140 10.51 8.22 -8.61
N ARG A 141 10.53 7.00 -9.14
CA ARG A 141 9.42 6.42 -9.89
C ARG A 141 8.26 5.96 -9.00
N GLU A 142 8.55 5.56 -7.77
CA GLU A 142 7.55 5.21 -6.77
C GLU A 142 7.96 5.72 -5.39
N LEU A 143 7.12 6.58 -4.83
CA LEU A 143 7.03 6.89 -3.42
C LEU A 143 5.72 6.29 -2.92
N ARG A 144 5.81 5.27 -2.08
CA ARG A 144 4.66 4.56 -1.53
C ARG A 144 4.45 4.99 -0.09
N PHE A 145 3.23 5.35 0.27
CA PHE A 145 2.81 5.53 1.66
C PHE A 145 1.79 4.47 2.02
N SER A 146 2.15 3.59 2.94
CA SER A 146 1.25 2.57 3.47
C SER A 146 0.22 3.18 4.42
N SER A 147 -0.86 2.45 4.66
CA SER A 147 -1.93 2.87 5.58
C SER A 147 -1.49 2.84 7.05
N ASP A 148 -0.37 2.18 7.39
CA ASP A 148 0.19 2.07 8.75
C ASP A 148 1.26 3.14 9.07
N GLY A 149 1.38 4.19 8.25
CA GLY A 149 2.36 5.27 8.46
C GLY A 149 3.78 4.92 8.00
N ARG A 150 3.94 3.88 7.18
CA ARG A 150 5.22 3.56 6.54
C ARG A 150 5.37 4.22 5.18
N PHE A 151 6.61 4.42 4.76
CA PHE A 151 6.94 4.80 3.40
C PHE A 151 7.94 3.83 2.77
N ALA A 152 7.96 3.77 1.43
CA ALA A 152 9.01 3.14 0.65
C ALA A 152 9.34 3.97 -0.58
N VAL A 153 10.62 3.94 -0.97
CA VAL A 153 11.17 4.64 -2.13
C VAL A 153 11.70 3.61 -3.13
N THR A 154 11.37 3.81 -4.40
CA THR A 154 11.90 3.04 -5.53
C THR A 154 12.22 3.95 -6.72
N PHE A 155 13.48 3.98 -7.13
CA PHE A 155 13.97 4.70 -8.31
C PHE A 155 13.80 3.89 -9.59
N VAL A 156 13.98 2.56 -9.53
CA VAL A 156 13.80 1.64 -10.67
C VAL A 156 12.87 0.50 -10.25
N PRO A 157 11.56 0.58 -10.56
CA PRO A 157 10.60 -0.44 -10.18
C PRO A 157 10.88 -1.71 -11.00
N PHE A 158 11.23 -2.78 -10.30
CA PHE A 158 11.41 -4.11 -10.84
C PHE A 158 10.92 -5.11 -9.78
N GLU A 159 9.96 -5.96 -10.15
CA GLU A 159 9.30 -6.90 -9.24
C GLU A 159 8.85 -6.22 -7.92
N VAL A 160 9.28 -6.74 -6.77
CA VAL A 160 8.95 -6.24 -5.42
C VAL A 160 10.06 -5.36 -4.81
N ARG A 161 11.05 -4.95 -5.62
CA ARG A 161 12.21 -4.21 -5.12
C ARG A 161 11.83 -2.83 -4.59
N GLN A 162 12.34 -2.53 -3.41
CA GLN A 162 12.37 -1.19 -2.80
C GLN A 162 13.83 -0.80 -2.58
N ASP A 163 14.18 0.46 -2.83
CA ASP A 163 15.54 0.93 -2.56
C ASP A 163 15.72 1.15 -1.05
N TYR A 164 14.79 1.83 -0.40
CA TYR A 164 14.75 1.96 1.05
C TYR A 164 13.35 2.28 1.58
N TRP A 165 13.16 2.07 2.88
CA TRP A 165 11.85 2.21 3.53
C TRP A 165 11.97 2.49 5.03
N GLY A 166 10.86 2.93 5.62
CA GLY A 166 10.76 3.15 7.05
C GLY A 166 9.46 3.83 7.44
N SER A 167 9.50 4.74 8.40
CA SER A 167 8.33 5.46 8.91
C SER A 167 8.25 6.89 8.40
N VAL A 168 7.04 7.41 8.28
CA VAL A 168 6.75 8.80 7.93
C VAL A 168 5.83 9.45 8.97
N GLU A 169 6.12 10.70 9.28
CA GLU A 169 5.25 11.58 10.03
C GLU A 169 4.82 12.74 9.13
N PHE A 170 3.52 13.03 9.11
CA PHE A 170 2.95 14.12 8.34
C PHE A 170 1.96 14.91 9.18
N ASP A 171 2.23 16.20 9.32
CA ASP A 171 1.34 17.18 9.92
C ASP A 171 0.75 18.03 8.79
N PRO A 172 -0.49 17.75 8.34
CA PRO A 172 -1.11 18.51 7.24
C PRO A 172 -1.42 19.96 7.62
N VAL A 173 -1.59 20.27 8.91
CA VAL A 173 -1.93 21.62 9.39
C VAL A 173 -0.71 22.51 9.37
N ALA A 174 0.41 22.04 9.93
CA ALA A 174 1.68 22.76 9.88
C ALA A 174 2.42 22.57 8.54
N GLY A 175 1.93 21.65 7.69
CA GLY A 175 2.57 21.26 6.43
C GLY A 175 3.95 20.64 6.62
N ARG A 176 4.22 19.99 7.76
CA ARG A 176 5.52 19.37 8.06
C ARG A 176 5.52 17.90 7.67
N ILE A 177 6.64 17.42 7.14
CA ILE A 177 6.86 16.02 6.86
C ILE A 177 8.24 15.59 7.34
N GLY A 178 8.34 14.38 7.87
CA GLY A 178 9.57 13.76 8.30
C GLY A 178 9.58 12.27 7.95
N PHE A 179 10.73 11.75 7.55
CA PHE A 179 10.93 10.33 7.29
C PHE A 179 12.08 9.80 8.15
N VAL A 180 11.96 8.55 8.59
CA VAL A 180 13.03 7.81 9.25
C VAL A 180 13.28 6.55 8.45
N VAL A 181 14.47 6.42 7.85
CA VAL A 181 14.89 5.20 7.17
C VAL A 181 15.19 4.14 8.22
N GLU A 182 14.54 2.99 8.09
CA GLU A 182 14.75 1.85 8.97
C GLU A 182 15.65 0.80 8.31
N ARG A 183 15.45 0.56 7.01
CA ARG A 183 16.18 -0.42 6.21
C ARG A 183 16.17 -0.02 4.74
N GLY A 184 17.02 -0.66 3.94
CA GLY A 184 17.00 -0.53 2.49
C GLY A 184 17.95 -1.51 1.82
N ASN A 185 17.71 -1.76 0.54
CA ASN A 185 18.65 -2.44 -0.35
C ASN A 185 19.73 -1.47 -0.84
N THR A 186 19.39 -0.19 -0.97
CA THR A 186 20.30 0.88 -1.40
C THR A 186 19.86 2.19 -0.75
N VAL A 187 20.51 2.55 0.36
CA VAL A 187 20.24 3.80 1.09
C VAL A 187 21.31 4.83 0.70
N PRO A 188 20.94 5.96 0.06
CA PRO A 188 21.88 7.05 -0.19
C PRO A 188 22.45 7.61 1.13
N ALA A 189 23.72 8.02 1.13
CA ALA A 189 24.42 8.42 2.36
C ALA A 189 24.00 9.81 2.88
N ASP A 190 23.33 10.59 2.04
CA ASP A 190 23.24 12.04 2.10
C ASP A 190 21.79 12.54 2.00
N LEU A 191 20.86 11.77 2.57
CA LEU A 191 19.43 12.08 2.54
C LEU A 191 19.06 13.32 3.37
N MET A 192 18.12 14.12 2.86
CA MET A 192 17.44 15.17 3.63
C MET A 192 15.97 14.80 3.79
N LEU A 193 15.60 14.26 4.95
CA LEU A 193 14.31 13.61 5.15
C LEU A 193 13.34 14.41 6.04
N LYS A 194 13.55 15.72 6.15
CA LYS A 194 12.65 16.61 6.87
C LYS A 194 12.39 17.83 6.01
N GLY A 195 11.13 18.19 5.86
CA GLY A 195 10.75 19.32 5.03
C GLY A 195 9.29 19.68 5.19
N ARG A 196 8.73 20.26 4.14
CA ARG A 196 7.31 20.58 4.06
C ARG A 196 6.63 19.74 3.00
N ALA A 197 5.38 19.37 3.26
CA ALA A 197 4.53 18.67 2.31
C ALA A 197 3.15 19.32 2.22
N ARG A 198 2.59 19.32 1.01
CA ARG A 198 1.21 19.73 0.75
C ARG A 198 0.62 18.83 -0.32
N VAL A 199 -0.45 18.14 0.04
CA VAL A 199 -1.32 17.48 -0.93
C VAL A 199 -2.28 18.54 -1.51
N GLN A 200 -2.37 18.61 -2.83
CA GLN A 200 -3.23 19.53 -3.58
C GLN A 200 -4.26 18.68 -4.32
N GLY A 201 -5.54 18.85 -3.97
CA GLY A 201 -6.58 17.93 -4.43
C GLY A 201 -6.33 16.51 -3.92
N ASP A 202 -6.67 15.51 -4.73
CA ASP A 202 -6.41 14.10 -4.40
C ASP A 202 -5.19 13.53 -5.12
N ASP A 203 -4.68 14.18 -6.17
CA ASP A 203 -3.76 13.57 -7.14
C ASP A 203 -2.37 14.20 -7.19
N ARG A 204 -2.13 15.31 -6.47
CA ARG A 204 -0.84 16.02 -6.51
C ARG A 204 -0.24 16.22 -5.13
N LEU A 205 1.04 15.93 -4.98
CA LEU A 205 1.80 16.10 -3.74
C LEU A 205 3.04 16.95 -4.02
N ALA A 206 3.15 18.09 -3.34
CA ALA A 206 4.35 18.91 -3.36
C ALA A 206 5.15 18.68 -2.09
N MET A 207 6.46 18.47 -2.21
CA MET A 207 7.39 18.42 -1.09
C MET A 207 8.52 19.41 -1.31
N ASP A 208 8.97 20.06 -0.25
CA ASP A 208 9.96 21.13 -0.28
C ASP A 208 10.94 20.94 0.89
N GLY A 209 12.22 21.13 0.64
CA GLY A 209 13.27 20.93 1.66
C GLY A 209 13.68 19.48 1.88
N VAL A 210 13.22 18.55 1.03
CA VAL A 210 13.56 17.13 1.11
C VAL A 210 14.52 16.73 0.00
N TYR A 211 15.33 15.72 0.23
CA TYR A 211 16.21 15.10 -0.75
C TYR A 211 16.18 13.60 -0.54
N PHE A 212 15.61 12.88 -1.51
CA PHE A 212 15.48 11.42 -1.47
C PHE A 212 16.74 10.70 -1.98
N GLY A 213 17.79 11.44 -2.29
CA GLY A 213 19.04 10.92 -2.83
C GLY A 213 19.10 10.93 -4.35
N GLY A 214 20.31 10.78 -4.85
CA GLY A 214 20.69 10.55 -6.23
C GLY A 214 22.05 9.87 -6.18
N LEU A 215 22.27 8.86 -7.02
CA LEU A 215 23.51 8.08 -6.96
C LEU A 215 24.73 8.88 -7.47
N ASP A 216 24.49 10.04 -8.08
CA ASP A 216 25.45 10.79 -8.87
C ASP A 216 25.71 12.22 -8.36
N VAL A 217 24.88 12.74 -7.45
CA VAL A 217 25.01 14.12 -6.93
C VAL A 217 24.72 14.18 -5.42
N GLY A 218 25.47 15.02 -4.71
CA GLY A 218 25.26 15.29 -3.29
C GLY A 218 23.98 16.09 -3.01
N PRO A 219 23.56 16.26 -1.75
CA PRO A 219 22.34 16.97 -1.43
C PRO A 219 22.56 18.48 -1.58
N PRO A 220 21.62 19.22 -2.18
CA PRO A 220 21.66 20.68 -2.16
C PRO A 220 21.46 21.20 -0.73
N ALA A 221 22.06 22.36 -0.38
CA ALA A 221 22.03 22.90 0.98
C ALA A 221 20.62 23.11 1.56
N GLY A 222 19.63 23.37 0.70
CA GLY A 222 18.23 23.59 1.09
C GLY A 222 17.30 22.41 0.80
N GLY A 223 17.81 21.25 0.36
CA GLY A 223 16.98 20.18 -0.20
C GLY A 223 16.42 20.54 -1.58
N CYS A 224 15.57 19.66 -2.12
CA CYS A 224 14.88 19.86 -3.38
C CYS A 224 13.38 20.08 -3.16
N ARG A 225 12.76 20.64 -4.19
CA ARG A 225 11.32 20.73 -4.37
C ARG A 225 10.87 19.65 -5.33
N TYR A 226 10.11 18.68 -4.82
CA TYR A 226 9.49 17.64 -5.62
C TYR A 226 8.01 17.93 -5.86
N VAL A 227 7.53 17.58 -7.04
CA VAL A 227 6.11 17.41 -7.32
C VAL A 227 5.90 15.95 -7.70
N PHE A 228 4.94 15.31 -7.05
CA PHE A 228 4.51 13.97 -7.36
C PHE A 228 3.06 13.97 -7.85
N GLN A 229 2.75 12.99 -8.68
CA GLN A 229 1.39 12.66 -9.10
C GLN A 229 1.00 11.30 -8.55
N ARG A 230 -0.26 11.16 -8.11
CA ARG A 230 -0.81 9.88 -7.66
C ARG A 230 -0.96 8.92 -8.84
N ARG A 231 -0.66 7.65 -8.60
CA ARG A 231 -0.87 6.55 -9.55
C ARG A 231 -2.18 5.80 -9.31
#